data_AF-A0A8D8KY00-F1
#
_entry.id   AF-A0A8D8KY00-F1
#
_cell.length_a   1.000
_cell.length_b   1.000
_cell.length_c   1.000
_cell.angle_alpha   90.00
_cell.angle_beta   90.00
_cell.angle_gamma   90.00
#
_symmetry.space_group_name_H-M   'P 1'
#
loop_
_entity.id
_entity.type
_entity.pdbx_description
1 polymer ?
#
loop_
_entity_poly.entity_id
_entity_poly.type
_entity_poly.pdbx_seq_one_letter_code
_entity_poly.pdbx_strand_id
1 'polypeptide(L)'
;MVRIVINRLWALCCAAVALTIFVPIARTQQPLAGGEAALNSTEINHRNDDYEYEYDAEWPRLNRTLGSVSAVAFDPSGNVVIFHRGRHVWNLLSFDQQNRYLQEKDGPIGESTLLIFHNESGALVGEWGANLFFMPHGLTIDRNNSYWITDVALHQVFKFDLTVSSSNPVMTLGVRFEPGKDHEHFCKPTSVAVLENGDFFVADGYCNGRVNKYSADGRLILSWGKNSFVLTR
;
A
#
# COMPACT_ATOMS: atom_id res chain seq x y z
N MET A 1 19.54 -13.83 9.13
CA MET A 1 19.83 -12.71 8.21
C MET A 1 18.50 -12.28 7.61
N VAL A 2 17.90 -11.20 8.11
CA VAL A 2 16.62 -10.69 7.61
C VAL A 2 16.94 -9.80 6.42
N ARG A 3 16.67 -10.27 5.21
CA ARG A 3 16.83 -9.49 3.97
C ARG A 3 15.61 -8.61 3.80
N ILE A 4 15.78 -7.30 3.86
CA ILE A 4 14.75 -6.33 3.46
C ILE A 4 15.32 -5.53 2.31
N VAL A 5 14.69 -5.63 1.14
CA VAL A 5 15.16 -5.05 -0.12
C VAL A 5 14.49 -3.70 -0.33
N ILE A 6 15.27 -2.62 -0.45
CA ILE A 6 14.77 -1.29 -0.85
C ILE A 6 15.53 -0.85 -2.11
N ASN A 7 14.80 -0.63 -3.20
CA ASN A 7 15.34 -0.36 -4.54
C ASN A 7 15.45 1.16 -4.83
N ARG A 8 16.57 1.58 -5.45
CA ARG A 8 16.90 2.98 -5.81
C ARG A 8 16.25 3.52 -7.08
N LEU A 9 15.34 2.78 -7.74
CA LEU A 9 14.52 3.31 -8.84
C LEU A 9 13.10 3.77 -8.43
N TRP A 10 12.81 3.84 -7.13
CA TRP A 10 11.44 4.02 -6.60
C TRP A 10 11.26 5.26 -5.70
N ALA A 11 12.26 6.13 -5.61
CA ALA A 11 12.33 7.21 -4.61
C ALA A 11 11.49 8.47 -4.92
N LEU A 12 10.46 8.39 -5.78
CA LEU A 12 9.57 9.52 -6.08
C LEU A 12 8.09 9.13 -6.11
N CYS A 13 7.61 8.36 -5.13
CA CYS A 13 6.19 8.37 -4.71
C CYS A 13 5.98 7.55 -3.41
N CYS A 14 6.49 8.04 -2.29
CA CYS A 14 6.01 7.63 -0.96
C CYS A 14 6.18 8.82 -0.02
N ALA A 15 5.15 9.66 0.06
CA ALA A 15 4.99 10.61 1.15
C ALA A 15 3.64 10.32 1.82
N ALA A 16 3.63 9.43 2.82
CA ALA A 16 2.78 9.52 4.01
C ALA A 16 2.91 8.26 4.92
N VAL A 17 3.52 8.48 6.08
CA VAL A 17 3.28 7.85 7.40
C VAL A 17 3.65 6.36 7.56
N ALA A 18 4.93 6.12 7.86
CA ALA A 18 5.32 4.94 8.65
C ALA A 18 5.01 5.23 10.13
N LEU A 19 3.98 4.60 10.68
CA LEU A 19 3.76 4.53 12.13
C LEU A 19 4.38 3.21 12.62
N THR A 20 5.56 3.29 13.23
CA THR A 20 6.24 2.16 13.86
C THR A 20 5.50 1.72 15.12
N ILE A 21 4.89 0.54 15.09
CA ILE A 21 4.39 -0.13 16.31
C ILE A 21 5.40 -1.21 16.69
N PHE A 22 6.21 -0.94 17.71
CA PHE A 22 7.04 -1.95 18.37
C PHE A 22 6.21 -2.64 19.45
N VAL A 23 6.08 -3.97 19.39
CA VAL A 23 5.53 -4.79 20.48
C VAL A 23 6.67 -5.21 21.41
N PRO A 24 6.70 -4.83 22.71
CA PRO A 24 7.67 -5.38 23.64
C PRO A 24 7.08 -6.62 24.34
N ILE A 25 7.82 -7.72 24.38
CA ILE A 25 7.52 -8.86 25.26
C ILE A 25 8.24 -8.61 26.60
N ALA A 26 7.48 -8.73 27.69
CA ALA A 26 7.89 -8.44 29.06
C ALA A 26 8.94 -9.42 29.62
N ARG A 27 9.88 -8.90 30.42
CA ARG A 27 10.84 -9.67 31.24
C ARG A 27 10.23 -10.04 32.59
N THR A 28 10.51 -11.26 33.05
CA THR A 28 10.40 -11.69 34.45
C THR A 28 11.59 -11.18 35.28
N GLN A 29 11.31 -10.81 36.54
CA GLN A 29 12.17 -10.10 37.50
C GLN A 29 12.97 -11.01 38.46
N GLN A 30 14.04 -10.45 39.05
CA GLN A 30 14.46 -10.44 40.49
C GLN A 30 15.95 -10.85 40.79
N PRO A 31 16.59 -10.46 41.94
CA PRO A 31 16.89 -9.07 42.33
C PRO A 31 18.28 -8.85 43.06
N LEU A 32 18.57 -7.58 43.39
CA LEU A 32 19.47 -6.98 44.42
C LEU A 32 21.01 -7.09 44.34
N ALA A 33 21.71 -5.94 44.26
CA ALA A 33 22.47 -5.33 45.39
C ALA A 33 23.28 -4.06 44.99
N GLY A 34 23.09 -2.99 45.77
CA GLY A 34 23.98 -1.88 46.15
C GLY A 34 25.08 -1.32 45.23
N GLY A 35 25.07 0.01 45.06
CA GLY A 35 26.28 0.82 44.81
C GLY A 35 26.03 2.05 43.93
N GLU A 36 25.95 3.23 44.54
CA GLU A 36 26.05 4.51 43.82
C GLU A 36 27.44 4.65 43.17
N ALA A 37 27.48 4.74 41.85
CA ALA A 37 28.65 5.23 41.12
C ALA A 37 28.23 5.85 39.78
N ALA A 38 28.62 7.12 39.62
CA ALA A 38 28.84 7.88 38.39
C ALA A 38 27.99 7.53 37.14
N LEU A 39 27.10 8.47 36.77
CA LEU A 39 26.49 8.56 35.44
C LEU A 39 27.60 8.66 34.38
N ASN A 40 28.00 7.52 33.83
CA ASN A 40 28.82 7.43 32.64
C ASN A 40 27.88 7.41 31.44
N SER A 41 27.88 8.49 30.67
CA SER A 41 27.08 8.68 29.48
C SER A 41 27.55 7.78 28.34
N THR A 42 27.20 6.50 28.39
CA THR A 42 27.31 5.57 27.26
C THR A 42 26.13 4.60 27.27
N GLU A 43 24.90 5.11 27.31
CA GLU A 43 23.77 4.38 26.73
C GLU A 43 23.68 4.80 25.25
N ILE A 44 24.51 4.17 24.43
CA ILE A 44 24.38 4.24 22.98
C ILE A 44 23.17 3.36 22.61
N ASN A 45 22.14 3.99 22.06
CA ASN A 45 20.86 3.39 21.73
C ASN A 45 21.00 2.42 20.54
N HIS A 46 21.46 1.19 20.78
CA HIS A 46 21.56 0.12 19.78
C HIS A 46 20.18 -0.41 19.37
N ARG A 47 19.44 0.31 18.54
CA ARG A 47 18.18 -0.20 17.97
C ARG A 47 18.13 -0.25 16.44
N ASN A 48 19.19 0.15 15.73
CA ASN A 48 19.21 0.09 14.26
C ASN A 48 20.58 -0.20 13.62
N ASP A 49 21.66 -0.37 14.39
CA ASP A 49 23.02 -0.48 13.83
C ASP A 49 23.46 -1.92 13.50
N ASP A 50 22.60 -2.93 13.74
CA ASP A 50 22.96 -4.35 13.58
C ASP A 50 22.59 -4.94 12.20
N TYR A 51 22.12 -4.12 11.25
CA TYR A 51 21.68 -4.58 9.94
C TYR A 51 22.35 -3.80 8.80
N GLU A 52 23.08 -4.50 7.95
CA GLU A 52 23.54 -3.99 6.65
C GLU A 52 22.54 -4.40 5.56
N TYR A 53 22.23 -3.44 4.67
CA TYR A 53 21.33 -3.66 3.53
C TYR A 53 22.15 -3.81 2.27
N GLU A 54 21.96 -4.92 1.56
CA GLU A 54 22.62 -5.18 0.28
C GLU A 54 21.60 -5.27 -0.84
N TYR A 55 22.01 -4.80 -2.01
CA TYR A 55 21.24 -4.95 -3.24
C TYR A 55 21.47 -6.36 -3.82
N ASP A 56 20.39 -7.11 -4.01
CA ASP A 56 20.43 -8.40 -4.69
C ASP A 56 20.10 -8.20 -6.17
N ALA A 57 21.10 -8.29 -7.05
CA ALA A 57 20.94 -8.06 -8.48
C ALA A 57 20.18 -9.20 -9.20
N GLU A 58 20.11 -10.38 -8.59
CA GLU A 58 19.44 -11.56 -9.13
C GLU A 58 17.97 -11.64 -8.71
N TRP A 59 17.50 -10.65 -7.93
CA TRP A 59 16.15 -10.56 -7.40
C TRP A 59 15.51 -9.20 -7.76
N PRO A 60 14.31 -9.16 -8.36
CA PRO A 60 13.46 -10.29 -8.76
C PRO A 60 13.87 -10.88 -10.12
N ARG A 61 13.49 -12.15 -10.35
CA ARG A 61 13.69 -12.83 -11.63
C ARG A 61 12.47 -12.63 -12.51
N LEU A 62 12.55 -11.66 -13.42
CA LEU A 62 11.48 -11.35 -14.36
C LEU A 62 12.06 -11.10 -15.76
N ASN A 63 11.63 -11.90 -16.75
CA ASN A 63 12.08 -11.76 -18.14
C ASN A 63 11.14 -10.87 -18.97
N ARG A 64 10.71 -9.74 -18.41
CA ARG A 64 9.94 -8.70 -19.10
C ARG A 64 10.05 -7.38 -18.36
N THR A 65 9.90 -6.28 -19.10
CA THR A 65 9.83 -4.94 -18.52
C THR A 65 8.42 -4.67 -18.00
N LEU A 66 8.32 -4.01 -16.86
CA LEU A 66 7.05 -3.53 -16.33
C LEU A 66 6.89 -2.03 -16.59
N GLY A 67 5.65 -1.59 -16.65
CA GLY A 67 5.33 -0.18 -16.43
C GLY A 67 5.64 0.27 -15.00
N SER A 68 5.18 1.48 -14.67
CA SER A 68 5.29 2.01 -13.30
C SER A 68 4.66 1.04 -12.29
N VAL A 69 5.47 0.54 -11.35
CA VAL A 69 4.97 -0.14 -10.15
C VAL A 69 4.52 0.95 -9.17
N SER A 70 3.31 0.84 -8.66
CA SER A 70 2.72 1.84 -7.77
C SER A 70 2.77 1.42 -6.31
N ALA A 71 2.82 0.11 -6.04
CA ALA A 71 2.88 -0.41 -4.68
C ALA A 71 3.57 -1.77 -4.60
N VAL A 72 4.03 -2.08 -3.39
CA VAL A 72 4.60 -3.35 -2.97
C VAL A 72 3.99 -3.77 -1.65
N ALA A 73 3.74 -5.06 -1.46
CA ALA A 73 3.24 -5.67 -0.23
C ALA A 73 3.87 -7.04 -0.02
N PHE A 74 3.62 -7.65 1.14
CA PHE A 74 4.00 -9.03 1.44
C PHE A 74 2.75 -9.84 1.70
N ASP A 75 2.65 -11.03 1.11
CA ASP A 75 1.59 -11.97 1.49
C ASP A 75 1.93 -12.66 2.84
N PRO A 76 0.99 -13.39 3.46
CA PRO A 76 1.26 -14.09 4.73
C PRO A 76 2.33 -15.19 4.65
N SER A 77 2.69 -15.65 3.44
CA SER A 77 3.81 -16.59 3.23
C SER A 77 5.16 -15.88 3.12
N GLY A 78 5.16 -14.53 3.13
CA GLY A 78 6.33 -13.69 3.00
C GLY A 78 6.71 -13.37 1.56
N ASN A 79 5.97 -13.83 0.55
CA ASN A 79 6.25 -13.50 -0.84
C ASN A 79 6.05 -12.01 -1.09
N VAL A 80 6.83 -11.45 -2.01
CA VAL A 80 6.69 -10.04 -2.40
C VAL A 80 5.66 -9.93 -3.50
N VAL A 81 4.66 -9.09 -3.28
CA VAL A 81 3.65 -8.77 -4.28
C VAL A 81 3.83 -7.34 -4.74
N ILE A 82 3.89 -7.12 -6.04
CA ILE A 82 3.92 -5.79 -6.62
C ILE A 82 2.62 -5.51 -7.39
N PHE A 83 2.26 -4.23 -7.49
CA PHE A 83 1.13 -3.76 -8.29
C PHE A 83 1.61 -2.71 -9.30
N HIS A 84 1.40 -2.95 -10.59
CA HIS A 84 1.92 -2.09 -11.66
C HIS A 84 0.86 -1.68 -12.68
N ARG A 85 1.15 -0.59 -13.39
CA ARG A 85 0.22 0.08 -14.32
C ARG A 85 0.27 -0.45 -15.76
N GLY A 86 1.05 -1.51 -16.01
CA GLY A 86 1.32 -1.99 -17.35
C GLY A 86 1.70 -0.86 -18.32
N ARG A 87 1.08 -0.82 -19.50
CA ARG A 87 1.26 0.29 -20.46
C ARG A 87 0.65 1.64 -20.04
N HIS A 88 -0.18 1.70 -19.00
CA HIS A 88 -0.86 2.94 -18.61
C HIS A 88 0.10 3.88 -17.89
N VAL A 89 0.02 5.18 -18.22
CA VAL A 89 0.89 6.22 -17.66
C VAL A 89 0.04 7.34 -17.09
N TRP A 90 0.24 7.65 -15.81
CA TRP A 90 -0.32 8.86 -15.22
C TRP A 90 0.50 10.07 -15.66
N ASN A 91 -0.12 10.96 -16.42
CA ASN A 91 0.44 12.23 -16.87
C ASN A 91 -0.58 13.38 -16.74
N LEU A 92 -0.19 14.57 -17.19
CA LEU A 92 -1.03 15.78 -17.16
C LEU A 92 -2.31 15.69 -18.00
N LEU A 93 -2.44 14.70 -18.89
CA LEU A 93 -3.59 14.48 -19.76
C LEU A 93 -4.48 13.33 -19.27
N SER A 94 -4.18 12.73 -18.11
CA SER A 94 -4.95 11.60 -17.57
C SER A 94 -6.28 12.02 -16.98
N PHE A 95 -6.38 13.25 -16.48
CA PHE A 95 -7.55 13.74 -15.77
C PHE A 95 -7.92 15.16 -16.20
N ASP A 96 -9.21 15.48 -16.18
CA ASP A 96 -9.69 16.84 -16.35
C ASP A 96 -9.55 17.67 -15.06
N GLN A 97 -10.01 18.93 -15.12
CA GLN A 97 -9.99 19.85 -13.98
C GLN A 97 -10.91 19.41 -12.83
N GLN A 98 -11.88 18.54 -13.08
CA GLN A 98 -12.78 17.96 -12.08
C GLN A 98 -12.30 16.59 -11.60
N ASN A 99 -11.07 16.19 -11.96
CA ASN A 99 -10.45 14.91 -11.62
C ASN A 99 -11.10 13.68 -12.26
N ARG A 100 -11.94 13.82 -13.30
CA ARG A 100 -12.45 12.66 -14.05
C ARG A 100 -11.39 12.13 -15.00
N TYR A 101 -11.32 10.81 -15.11
CA TYR A 101 -10.36 10.14 -15.97
C TYR A 101 -10.74 10.29 -17.45
N LEU A 102 -9.76 10.61 -18.31
CA LEU A 102 -10.00 10.97 -19.72
C LEU A 102 -9.68 9.85 -20.72
N GLN A 103 -9.06 8.76 -20.27
CA GLN A 103 -8.56 7.68 -21.13
C GLN A 103 -9.36 6.38 -20.96
N GLU A 104 -10.63 6.46 -20.54
CA GLU A 104 -11.51 5.29 -20.35
C GLU A 104 -11.63 4.43 -21.62
N LYS A 105 -11.67 5.08 -22.79
CA LYS A 105 -11.75 4.42 -24.10
C LYS A 105 -10.57 3.48 -24.42
N ASP A 106 -9.44 3.64 -23.74
CA ASP A 106 -8.26 2.79 -23.95
C ASP A 106 -8.44 1.40 -23.31
N GLY A 107 -9.54 1.20 -22.58
CA GLY A 107 -9.84 -0.03 -21.86
C GLY A 107 -8.97 -0.22 -20.61
N PRO A 108 -9.26 -1.24 -19.79
CA PRO A 108 -8.42 -1.59 -18.66
C PRO A 108 -7.05 -2.11 -19.12
N ILE A 109 -6.10 -2.20 -18.18
CA ILE A 109 -4.79 -2.80 -18.43
C ILE A 109 -4.99 -4.28 -18.76
N GLY A 110 -4.64 -4.68 -19.98
CA GLY A 110 -4.92 -6.02 -20.50
C GLY A 110 -4.00 -7.13 -19.96
N GLU A 111 -2.82 -6.78 -19.47
CA GLU A 111 -1.88 -7.70 -18.82
C GLU A 111 -2.15 -7.82 -17.31
N SER A 112 -1.65 -8.89 -16.70
CA SER A 112 -1.67 -9.05 -15.23
C SER A 112 -0.98 -7.86 -14.57
N THR A 113 -1.61 -7.27 -13.57
CA THR A 113 -1.14 -6.06 -12.88
C THR A 113 -0.55 -6.36 -11.50
N LEU A 114 -0.88 -7.51 -10.91
CA LEU A 114 -0.28 -8.02 -9.68
C LEU A 114 0.64 -9.19 -9.98
N LEU A 115 1.89 -9.10 -9.52
CA LEU A 115 2.91 -10.14 -9.67
C LEU A 115 3.41 -10.54 -8.29
N ILE A 116 3.50 -11.85 -8.04
CA ILE A 116 3.90 -12.44 -6.77
C ILE A 116 5.26 -13.11 -6.98
N PHE A 117 6.26 -12.68 -6.23
CA PHE A 117 7.62 -13.20 -6.28
C PHE A 117 7.97 -13.94 -5.00
N HIS A 118 8.54 -15.13 -5.15
CA HIS A 118 9.09 -15.86 -4.02
C HIS A 118 10.17 -15.03 -3.32
N ASN A 119 10.06 -14.88 -2.02
CA ASN A 119 10.89 -13.97 -1.22
C ASN A 119 12.39 -14.26 -1.33
N GLU A 120 12.81 -15.52 -1.36
CA GLU A 120 14.23 -15.88 -1.38
C GLU A 120 14.80 -16.00 -2.80
N SER A 121 14.03 -16.58 -3.72
CA SER A 121 14.54 -16.97 -5.05
C SER A 121 14.27 -15.92 -6.12
N GLY A 122 13.36 -14.98 -5.86
CA GLY A 122 12.91 -13.98 -6.81
C GLY A 122 12.10 -14.55 -7.96
N ALA A 123 11.79 -15.85 -7.95
CA ALA A 123 10.98 -16.46 -8.98
C ALA A 123 9.55 -15.90 -8.96
N LEU A 124 9.00 -15.58 -10.13
CA LEU A 124 7.59 -15.26 -10.28
C LEU A 124 6.77 -16.54 -10.01
N VAL A 125 5.96 -16.53 -8.95
CA VAL A 125 5.15 -17.68 -8.50
C VAL A 125 3.65 -17.48 -8.75
N GLY A 126 3.22 -16.28 -9.11
CA GLY A 126 1.83 -16.02 -9.47
C GLY A 126 1.64 -14.64 -10.09
N GLU A 127 0.60 -14.50 -10.89
CA GLU A 127 0.20 -13.23 -11.48
C GLU A 127 -1.32 -13.19 -11.73
N TRP A 128 -1.93 -12.02 -11.56
CA TRP A 128 -3.36 -11.81 -11.80
C TRP A 128 -3.70 -10.33 -12.00
N GLY A 129 -4.99 -10.02 -12.16
CA GLY A 129 -5.49 -8.64 -12.26
C GLY A 129 -5.56 -8.08 -13.68
N ALA A 130 -5.47 -8.93 -14.70
CA ALA A 130 -5.67 -8.56 -16.09
C ALA A 130 -7.11 -8.09 -16.34
N ASN A 131 -7.27 -7.01 -17.10
CA ASN A 131 -8.54 -6.38 -17.49
C ASN A 131 -9.39 -5.82 -16.33
N LEU A 132 -8.80 -5.55 -15.16
CA LEU A 132 -9.54 -5.03 -14.00
C LEU A 132 -9.32 -3.54 -13.76
N PHE A 133 -8.08 -3.08 -13.85
CA PHE A 133 -7.65 -1.76 -13.37
C PHE A 133 -7.27 -0.82 -14.50
N PHE A 134 -7.34 0.49 -14.23
CA PHE A 134 -7.02 1.57 -15.18
C PHE A 134 -5.83 2.40 -14.71
N MET A 135 -5.74 2.70 -13.42
CA MET A 135 -4.59 3.40 -12.87
C MET A 135 -4.30 2.90 -11.44
N PRO A 136 -3.67 1.71 -11.35
CA PRO A 136 -3.13 1.16 -10.11
C PRO A 136 -2.44 2.17 -9.21
N HIS A 137 -2.74 2.13 -7.91
CA HIS A 137 -2.08 2.93 -6.89
C HIS A 137 -1.68 2.10 -5.67
N GLY A 138 -2.53 1.99 -4.66
CA GLY A 138 -2.22 1.31 -3.40
C GLY A 138 -2.41 -0.20 -3.47
N LEU A 139 -1.58 -0.93 -2.73
CA LEU A 139 -1.71 -2.36 -2.46
C LEU A 139 -1.37 -2.63 -0.99
N THR A 140 -2.27 -3.32 -0.29
CA THR A 140 -2.05 -3.89 1.04
C THR A 140 -2.60 -5.30 1.05
N ILE A 141 -1.88 -6.25 1.67
CA ILE A 141 -2.37 -7.61 1.87
C ILE A 141 -2.56 -7.79 3.37
N ASP A 142 -3.77 -8.15 3.79
CA ASP A 142 -4.08 -8.35 5.21
C ASP A 142 -3.68 -9.75 5.69
N ARG A 143 -3.80 -9.97 7.01
CA ARG A 143 -3.44 -11.25 7.65
C ARG A 143 -4.28 -12.43 7.15
N ASN A 144 -5.45 -12.18 6.58
CA ASN A 144 -6.33 -13.19 5.99
C ASN A 144 -6.05 -13.42 4.50
N ASN A 145 -4.93 -12.89 3.99
CA ASN A 145 -4.55 -12.94 2.58
C ASN A 145 -5.55 -12.26 1.64
N SER A 146 -6.32 -11.27 2.13
CA SER A 146 -7.14 -10.43 1.26
C SER A 146 -6.32 -9.27 0.70
N TYR A 147 -6.49 -9.01 -0.59
CA TYR A 147 -5.78 -7.96 -1.32
C TYR A 147 -6.65 -6.69 -1.34
N TRP A 148 -6.14 -5.63 -0.73
CA TRP A 148 -6.75 -4.31 -0.69
C TRP A 148 -6.05 -3.40 -1.69
N ILE A 149 -6.82 -2.91 -2.66
CA ILE A 149 -6.29 -2.23 -3.84
C ILE A 149 -6.98 -0.88 -3.97
N THR A 150 -6.22 0.15 -4.36
CA THR A 150 -6.81 1.43 -4.80
C THR A 150 -6.50 1.70 -6.27
N ASP A 151 -7.48 2.22 -6.99
CA ASP A 151 -7.33 2.68 -8.37
C ASP A 151 -7.75 4.15 -8.47
N VAL A 152 -6.83 4.99 -8.90
CA VAL A 152 -7.06 6.45 -8.93
C VAL A 152 -7.91 6.88 -10.11
N ALA A 153 -7.92 6.13 -11.22
CA ALA A 153 -8.76 6.42 -12.37
C ALA A 153 -10.20 6.01 -12.08
N LEU A 154 -10.38 4.85 -11.44
CA LEU A 154 -11.70 4.37 -11.04
C LEU A 154 -12.28 5.14 -9.85
N HIS A 155 -11.44 5.83 -9.07
CA HIS A 155 -11.81 6.44 -7.78
C HIS A 155 -12.39 5.42 -6.80
N GLN A 156 -11.82 4.23 -6.79
CA GLN A 156 -12.36 3.09 -6.07
C GLN A 156 -11.31 2.40 -5.20
N VAL A 157 -11.82 1.75 -4.17
CA VAL A 157 -11.10 0.80 -3.31
C VAL A 157 -11.72 -0.57 -3.50
N PHE A 158 -10.88 -1.59 -3.62
CA PHE A 158 -11.30 -2.98 -3.79
C PHE A 158 -10.72 -3.86 -2.70
N LYS A 159 -11.49 -4.87 -2.28
CA LYS A 159 -10.99 -6.03 -1.53
C LYS A 159 -11.18 -7.28 -2.39
N PHE A 160 -10.11 -8.02 -2.61
CA PHE A 160 -10.15 -9.32 -3.26
C PHE A 160 -9.80 -10.42 -2.27
N ASP A 161 -10.58 -11.50 -2.30
CA ASP A 161 -10.20 -12.79 -1.73
C ASP A 161 -9.98 -13.75 -2.90
N LEU A 162 -8.72 -14.11 -3.13
CA LEU A 162 -8.35 -14.95 -4.28
C LEU A 162 -8.81 -16.40 -4.13
N THR A 163 -9.26 -16.81 -2.94
CA THR A 163 -9.93 -18.12 -2.76
C THR A 163 -11.37 -18.10 -3.28
N VAL A 164 -11.96 -16.90 -3.40
CA VAL A 164 -13.32 -16.68 -3.92
C VAL A 164 -13.27 -16.32 -5.40
N SER A 165 -12.51 -15.29 -5.79
CA SER A 165 -12.39 -14.85 -7.17
C SER A 165 -11.17 -13.95 -7.40
N SER A 166 -10.50 -14.16 -8.53
CA SER A 166 -9.44 -13.27 -9.03
C SER A 166 -9.95 -12.17 -9.97
N SER A 167 -11.24 -12.17 -10.31
CA SER A 167 -11.86 -11.23 -11.25
C SER A 167 -12.93 -10.35 -10.62
N ASN A 168 -13.57 -10.83 -9.55
CA ASN A 168 -14.65 -10.10 -8.87
C ASN A 168 -14.22 -9.79 -7.43
N PRO A 169 -14.18 -8.51 -7.04
CA PRO A 169 -13.88 -8.14 -5.66
C PRO A 169 -15.02 -8.57 -4.73
N VAL A 170 -14.68 -8.94 -3.50
CA VAL A 170 -15.65 -9.21 -2.43
C VAL A 170 -16.17 -7.92 -1.79
N MET A 171 -15.49 -6.79 -2.03
CA MET A 171 -15.93 -5.45 -1.64
C MET A 171 -15.43 -4.42 -2.64
N THR A 172 -16.31 -3.49 -3.03
CA THR A 172 -15.98 -2.31 -3.82
C THR A 172 -16.54 -1.08 -3.11
N LEU A 173 -15.70 -0.07 -2.89
CA LEU A 173 -16.10 1.22 -2.35
C LEU A 173 -15.75 2.32 -3.35
N GLY A 174 -16.57 3.37 -3.41
CA GLY A 174 -16.46 4.41 -4.43
C GLY A 174 -17.29 4.09 -5.66
N VAL A 175 -17.57 5.13 -6.45
CA VAL A 175 -18.33 5.03 -7.70
C VAL A 175 -17.36 5.10 -8.88
N ARG A 176 -17.50 4.15 -9.80
CA ARG A 176 -16.57 3.94 -10.91
C ARG A 176 -16.47 5.19 -11.78
N PHE A 177 -15.25 5.73 -11.92
CA PHE A 177 -14.93 6.95 -12.70
C PHE A 177 -15.57 8.25 -12.18
N GLU A 178 -16.21 8.22 -11.02
CA GLU A 178 -16.89 9.38 -10.44
C GLU A 178 -16.11 9.91 -9.21
N PRO A 179 -15.33 10.99 -9.36
CA PRO A 179 -14.65 11.60 -8.24
C PRO A 179 -15.63 12.35 -7.35
N GLY A 180 -15.46 12.28 -6.04
CA GLY A 180 -16.27 13.03 -5.10
C GLY A 180 -15.66 13.14 -3.71
N LYS A 181 -16.37 13.84 -2.82
CA LYS A 181 -15.92 14.14 -1.45
C LYS A 181 -16.96 13.81 -0.38
N ASP A 182 -18.11 13.28 -0.78
CA ASP A 182 -19.11 12.75 0.14
C ASP A 182 -18.69 11.37 0.68
N HIS A 183 -19.60 10.67 1.35
CA HIS A 183 -19.31 9.38 1.99
C HIS A 183 -19.34 8.19 1.03
N GLU A 184 -19.86 8.36 -0.19
CA GLU A 184 -20.00 7.28 -1.18
C GLU A 184 -18.91 7.34 -2.26
N HIS A 185 -18.27 8.50 -2.43
CA HIS A 185 -17.25 8.73 -3.43
C HIS A 185 -15.85 8.90 -2.83
N PHE A 186 -14.82 8.59 -3.61
CA PHE A 186 -13.44 9.00 -3.34
C PHE A 186 -12.95 9.96 -4.41
N CYS A 187 -11.81 10.61 -4.17
CA CYS A 187 -11.12 11.38 -5.18
C CYS A 187 -9.65 10.95 -5.23
N LYS A 188 -9.40 9.98 -6.11
CA LYS A 188 -8.08 9.35 -6.34
C LYS A 188 -7.49 8.79 -5.02
N PRO A 189 -8.10 7.74 -4.45
CA PRO A 189 -7.66 7.15 -3.18
C PRO A 189 -6.28 6.49 -3.32
N THR A 190 -5.46 6.58 -2.27
CA THR A 190 -4.03 6.26 -2.35
C THR A 190 -3.65 4.96 -1.65
N SER A 191 -4.20 4.65 -0.47
CA SER A 191 -3.78 3.48 0.29
C SER A 191 -4.85 3.01 1.26
N VAL A 192 -4.74 1.74 1.65
CA VAL A 192 -5.58 1.09 2.66
C VAL A 192 -4.70 0.52 3.77
N ALA A 193 -5.08 0.72 5.02
CA ALA A 193 -4.46 0.06 6.18
C ALA A 193 -5.53 -0.72 6.95
N VAL A 194 -5.25 -1.98 7.27
CA VAL A 194 -6.25 -2.92 7.83
C VAL A 194 -5.83 -3.32 9.24
N LEU A 195 -6.77 -3.26 10.18
CA LEU A 195 -6.62 -3.67 11.56
C LEU A 195 -6.89 -5.17 11.72
N GLU A 196 -6.45 -5.74 12.84
CA GLU A 196 -6.63 -7.17 13.14
C GLU A 196 -8.11 -7.58 13.26
N ASN A 197 -8.98 -6.67 13.69
CA ASN A 197 -10.43 -6.90 13.75
C ASN A 197 -11.13 -6.74 12.38
N GLY A 198 -10.37 -6.43 11.32
CA GLY A 198 -10.88 -6.23 9.96
C GLY A 198 -11.38 -4.81 9.67
N ASP A 199 -11.51 -3.93 10.68
CA ASP A 199 -11.71 -2.50 10.41
C ASP A 199 -10.53 -1.99 9.57
N PHE A 200 -10.77 -0.98 8.74
CA PHE A 200 -9.72 -0.47 7.87
C PHE A 200 -9.84 1.03 7.66
N PHE A 201 -8.73 1.60 7.20
CA PHE A 201 -8.59 3.01 6.88
C PHE A 201 -8.29 3.18 5.41
N VAL A 202 -8.92 4.15 4.77
CA VAL A 202 -8.63 4.56 3.40
C VAL A 202 -8.09 5.98 3.40
N ALA A 203 -6.90 6.16 2.85
CA ALA A 203 -6.34 7.48 2.56
C ALA A 203 -6.90 8.00 1.23
N ASP A 204 -7.62 9.11 1.27
CA ASP A 204 -8.29 9.75 0.13
C ASP A 204 -7.68 11.14 -0.10
N GLY A 205 -6.59 11.18 -0.89
CA GLY A 205 -5.54 12.18 -0.66
C GLY A 205 -5.03 13.00 -1.86
N TYR A 206 -5.28 12.61 -3.12
CA TYR A 206 -4.76 13.41 -4.26
C TYR A 206 -5.60 14.66 -4.54
N CYS A 207 -6.92 14.54 -4.43
CA CYS A 207 -7.83 15.68 -4.59
C CYS A 207 -8.75 15.89 -3.39
N ASN A 208 -8.76 14.96 -2.45
CA ASN A 208 -9.28 15.15 -1.10
C ASN A 208 -8.11 15.26 -0.10
N GLY A 209 -8.43 15.46 1.18
CA GLY A 209 -7.46 15.55 2.26
C GLY A 209 -7.99 14.91 3.52
N ARG A 210 -8.47 13.67 3.40
CA ARG A 210 -9.13 12.94 4.49
C ARG A 210 -8.64 11.50 4.60
N VAL A 211 -8.79 10.96 5.79
CA VAL A 211 -8.71 9.53 6.08
C VAL A 211 -10.09 9.07 6.54
N ASN A 212 -10.58 7.99 5.93
CA ASN A 212 -11.87 7.40 6.26
C ASN A 212 -11.64 6.07 6.98
N LYS A 213 -12.26 5.88 8.15
CA LYS A 213 -12.31 4.59 8.84
C LYS A 213 -13.60 3.86 8.48
N TYR A 214 -13.49 2.60 8.12
CA TYR A 214 -14.59 1.70 7.84
C TYR A 214 -14.56 0.50 8.79
N SER A 215 -15.73 -0.09 9.05
CA SER A 215 -15.82 -1.43 9.65
C SER A 215 -15.47 -2.51 8.64
N ALA A 216 -15.20 -3.73 9.11
CA ALA A 216 -14.84 -4.87 8.27
C ALA A 216 -15.82 -5.21 7.14
N ASP A 217 -17.09 -4.83 7.28
CA ASP A 217 -18.16 -4.99 6.29
C ASP A 217 -18.29 -3.79 5.32
N GLY A 218 -17.44 -2.77 5.44
CA GLY A 218 -17.39 -1.62 4.53
C GLY A 218 -18.27 -0.45 4.92
N ARG A 219 -18.89 -0.44 6.11
CA ARG A 219 -19.65 0.71 6.60
C ARG A 219 -18.72 1.79 7.16
N LEU A 220 -18.92 3.05 6.75
CA LEU A 220 -18.17 4.19 7.26
C LEU A 220 -18.41 4.36 8.78
N ILE A 221 -17.33 4.42 9.56
CA ILE A 221 -17.36 4.67 11.00
C ILE A 221 -17.12 6.15 11.28
N LEU A 222 -16.04 6.71 10.74
CA LEU A 222 -15.68 8.12 10.92
C LEU A 222 -14.74 8.58 9.82
N SER A 223 -14.65 9.90 9.64
CA SER A 223 -13.74 10.55 8.69
C SER A 223 -13.06 11.73 9.37
N TRP A 224 -11.77 11.95 9.10
CA TRP A 224 -11.05 13.10 9.59
C TRP A 224 -10.03 13.61 8.58
N GLY A 225 -9.59 14.86 8.78
CA GLY A 225 -8.74 15.57 7.84
C GLY A 225 -9.53 16.57 7.01
N LYS A 226 -8.81 17.60 6.54
CA LYS A 226 -9.31 18.67 5.70
C LYS A 226 -8.16 19.13 4.84
N ASN A 227 -8.43 19.48 3.58
CA ASN A 227 -7.50 20.28 2.79
C ASN A 227 -7.31 21.64 3.47
N SER A 228 -6.16 21.85 4.10
CA SER A 228 -5.82 23.11 4.78
C SER A 228 -5.28 24.18 3.83
N PHE A 229 -5.08 23.87 2.55
CA PHE A 229 -4.59 24.82 1.56
C PHE A 229 -5.74 25.64 0.96
N VAL A 230 -6.11 26.72 1.66
CA VAL A 230 -6.70 27.91 1.05
C VAL A 230 -5.55 28.83 0.66
N LEU A 231 -4.78 28.47 -0.36
CA LEU A 231 -3.86 29.40 -1.01
C LEU A 231 -3.93 29.20 -2.52
N THR A 232 -4.68 30.12 -3.14
CA THR A 232 -4.52 30.65 -4.51
C THR A 232 -4.19 29.63 -5.60
N ARG A 233 -5.23 29.17 -6.30
CA ARG A 233 -5.13 28.90 -7.75
C ARG A 233 -5.40 30.19 -8.51
#